data_AF-A0A9J7BKR8-F1
#
_entry.id   AF-A0A9J7BKR8-F1
#
_cell.length_a   1.000
_cell.length_b   1.000
_cell.length_c   1.000
_cell.angle_alpha   90.00
_cell.angle_beta   90.00
_cell.angle_gamma   90.00
#
_symmetry.space_group_name_H-M   'P 1'
#
loop_
_entity.id
_entity.type
_entity.pdbx_description
1 polymer ?
#
loop_
_entity_poly.entity_id
_entity_poly.type
_entity_poly.pdbx_seq_one_letter_code
_entity_poly.pdbx_strand_id
1 'polypeptide(L)'
;MQITEHPGAELVELRLTGRIDATWAEHLSSTIENAVRGGAHRVVLNFAGVEYISSLGIRVLLVQYKLLKSVKGSLIITHASDFCRNVFTTVGLGELLSKDDPAAAPAPLVAPKQRRSGADYEIYPQQVVKRLTCAMIGDPSRLTTAGFTSNDCRPLTFATGSFGIGLGAFGQGYDDCANRFGEFLAAGGCAIALPTSDRHALPDYVVEEGTLVPQVETLYALSGAGDFSTMIRFDSTSDGPGKIGLTELVDNLVDISTAETIAFVVLAEAAGLVGATLRKSPAGQPLVQTLPGVRDWLSFTTERSSEKTLCLLVGVAARSTGHTTAKFLRPLKTDSAISAHIHAAVFPYRPVQRGELPFGKTVADLLNASSPNAVLHLMADTRPFEGVGETDLARGACWIGPISQLTQG
;
A
#
# COMPACT_ATOMS: atom_id res chain seq x y z
N MET A 1 -20.52 17.71 -24.27
CA MET A 1 -20.56 17.88 -22.81
C MET A 1 -19.38 18.75 -22.43
N GLN A 2 -19.50 19.54 -21.36
CA GLN A 2 -18.39 20.27 -20.76
C GLN A 2 -18.39 19.96 -19.26
N ILE A 3 -17.19 19.72 -18.70
CA ILE A 3 -16.96 19.57 -17.27
C ILE A 3 -16.00 20.68 -16.86
N THR A 4 -16.43 21.53 -15.94
CA THR A 4 -15.58 22.57 -15.36
C THR A 4 -15.32 22.24 -13.90
N GLU A 5 -14.04 22.12 -13.53
CA GLU A 5 -13.62 21.82 -12.17
C GLU A 5 -13.50 23.11 -11.34
N HIS A 6 -14.12 23.11 -10.17
CA HIS A 6 -14.00 24.18 -9.17
C HIS A 6 -13.42 23.55 -7.89
N PRO A 7 -12.08 23.56 -7.75
CA PRO A 7 -11.41 22.98 -6.60
C PRO A 7 -11.61 23.83 -5.34
N GLY A 8 -11.97 23.19 -4.23
CA GLY A 8 -11.93 23.73 -2.88
C GLY A 8 -10.99 22.91 -2.00
N ALA A 9 -10.75 23.38 -0.77
CA ALA A 9 -9.83 22.72 0.17
C ALA A 9 -10.26 21.28 0.55
N GLU A 10 -11.58 21.01 0.59
CA GLU A 10 -12.15 19.72 1.02
C GLU A 10 -13.17 19.12 0.05
N LEU A 11 -13.69 19.96 -0.86
CA LEU A 11 -14.68 19.58 -1.84
C LEU A 11 -14.23 20.02 -3.23
N VAL A 12 -14.49 19.19 -4.23
CA VAL A 12 -14.37 19.58 -5.63
C VAL A 12 -15.79 19.62 -6.19
N GLU A 13 -16.19 20.79 -6.68
CA GLU A 13 -17.41 20.93 -7.46
C GLU A 13 -17.08 20.71 -8.94
N LEU A 14 -17.72 19.74 -9.56
CA LEU A 14 -17.69 19.49 -11.00
C LEU A 14 -18.98 20.03 -11.60
N ARG A 15 -18.88 21.12 -12.37
CA ARG A 15 -20.02 21.71 -13.08
C ARG A 15 -20.19 21.03 -14.42
N LEU A 16 -21.35 20.43 -14.62
CA LEU A 16 -21.67 19.60 -15.77
C LEU A 16 -22.63 20.33 -16.70
N THR A 17 -22.28 20.44 -17.99
CA THR A 17 -23.13 21.03 -19.02
C THR A 17 -23.26 20.11 -20.23
N GLY A 18 -24.49 19.83 -20.66
CA GLY A 18 -24.83 19.01 -21.81
C GLY A 18 -25.53 17.69 -21.45
N ARG A 19 -25.18 16.60 -22.14
CA ARG A 19 -25.80 15.29 -22.00
C ARG A 19 -24.77 14.24 -21.56
N ILE A 20 -25.14 13.39 -20.61
CA ILE A 20 -24.30 12.27 -20.11
C ILE A 20 -24.74 10.99 -20.84
N ASP A 21 -24.22 10.80 -22.05
CA ASP A 21 -24.39 9.60 -22.87
C ASP A 21 -23.18 8.64 -22.74
N ALA A 22 -23.16 7.59 -23.55
CA ALA A 22 -22.07 6.59 -23.57
C ALA A 22 -20.70 7.23 -23.78
N THR A 23 -20.62 8.24 -24.65
CA THR A 23 -19.39 8.92 -25.06
C THR A 23 -18.77 9.72 -23.91
N TRP A 24 -19.62 10.32 -23.06
CA TRP A 24 -19.17 11.20 -21.98
C TRP A 24 -19.13 10.54 -20.61
N ALA A 25 -19.69 9.34 -20.46
CA ALA A 25 -19.67 8.58 -19.21
C ALA A 25 -18.24 8.25 -18.76
N GLU A 26 -17.36 7.81 -19.67
CA GLU A 26 -15.96 7.50 -19.35
C GLU A 26 -15.16 8.75 -18.96
N HIS A 27 -15.41 9.87 -19.64
CA HIS A 27 -14.77 11.14 -19.31
C HIS A 27 -15.18 11.62 -17.91
N LEU A 28 -16.48 11.60 -17.59
CA LEU A 28 -16.97 11.92 -16.25
C LEU A 28 -16.37 11.00 -15.17
N SER A 29 -16.27 9.70 -15.45
CA SER A 29 -15.62 8.74 -14.54
C SER A 29 -14.17 9.14 -14.28
N SER A 30 -13.41 9.43 -15.34
CA SER A 30 -12.00 9.81 -15.25
C SER A 30 -11.82 11.13 -14.49
N THR A 31 -12.69 12.12 -14.70
CA THR A 31 -12.63 13.39 -13.97
C THR A 31 -12.91 13.21 -12.47
N ILE A 32 -13.93 12.42 -12.11
CA ILE A 32 -14.21 12.12 -10.70
C ILE A 32 -13.03 11.35 -10.08
N GLU A 33 -12.50 10.34 -10.77
CA GLU A 33 -11.32 9.60 -10.30
C GLU A 33 -10.10 10.50 -10.10
N ASN A 34 -9.87 11.46 -10.99
CA ASN A 34 -8.78 12.42 -10.88
C ASN A 34 -8.99 13.38 -9.71
N ALA A 35 -10.21 13.86 -9.48
CA ALA A 35 -10.53 14.70 -8.32
C ALA A 35 -10.31 13.93 -7.00
N VAL A 36 -10.78 12.68 -6.94
CA VAL A 36 -10.59 11.80 -5.78
C VAL A 36 -9.11 11.47 -5.56
N ARG A 37 -8.36 11.23 -6.63
CA ARG A 37 -6.90 11.05 -6.60
C ARG A 37 -6.18 12.31 -6.13
N GLY A 38 -6.61 13.47 -6.60
CA GLY A 38 -6.20 14.78 -6.08
C GLY A 38 -6.64 15.03 -4.63
N GLY A 39 -7.30 14.05 -4.01
CA GLY A 39 -7.66 13.96 -2.60
C GLY A 39 -8.96 14.66 -2.22
N ALA A 40 -9.86 14.86 -3.19
CA ALA A 40 -11.23 15.28 -2.91
C ALA A 40 -11.99 14.13 -2.24
N HIS A 41 -12.38 14.31 -0.97
CA HIS A 41 -13.26 13.37 -0.26
C HIS A 41 -14.74 13.66 -0.47
N ARG A 42 -15.05 14.88 -0.90
CA ARG A 42 -16.40 15.32 -1.23
C ARG A 42 -16.40 15.77 -2.67
N VAL A 43 -17.07 15.00 -3.53
CA VAL A 43 -17.26 15.38 -4.93
C VAL A 43 -18.71 15.84 -5.09
N VAL A 44 -18.87 17.10 -5.48
CA VAL A 44 -20.19 17.69 -5.76
C VAL A 44 -20.34 17.77 -7.27
N LEU A 45 -21.36 17.11 -7.81
CA LEU A 45 -21.72 17.21 -9.21
C LEU A 45 -22.86 18.21 -9.35
N ASN A 46 -22.58 19.35 -9.97
CA ASN A 46 -23.60 20.35 -10.26
C ASN A 46 -24.23 20.02 -11.62
N PHE A 47 -25.51 19.65 -11.58
CA PHE A 47 -26.30 19.21 -12.74
C PHE A 47 -27.13 20.34 -13.37
N ALA A 48 -26.89 21.61 -13.05
CA ALA A 48 -27.67 22.74 -13.56
C ALA A 48 -27.72 22.80 -15.09
N GLY A 49 -26.64 22.39 -15.76
CA GLY A 49 -26.55 22.32 -17.23
C GLY A 49 -26.85 20.95 -17.81
N VAL A 50 -27.34 19.97 -17.04
CA VAL A 50 -27.56 18.58 -17.47
C VAL A 50 -29.04 18.30 -17.69
N GLU A 51 -29.39 18.04 -18.95
CA GLU A 51 -30.76 17.77 -19.36
C GLU A 51 -31.06 16.27 -19.55
N TYR A 52 -30.02 15.45 -19.66
CA TYR A 52 -30.17 14.02 -19.95
C TYR A 52 -29.02 13.18 -19.39
N ILE A 53 -29.36 12.01 -18.85
CA ILE A 53 -28.42 10.97 -18.44
C ILE A 53 -28.88 9.59 -18.96
N SER A 54 -27.94 8.84 -19.54
CA SER A 54 -28.15 7.48 -20.03
C SER A 54 -27.85 6.43 -18.94
N SER A 55 -28.25 5.16 -19.16
CA SER A 55 -27.95 4.06 -18.24
C SER A 55 -26.45 3.86 -17.96
N LEU A 56 -25.58 4.16 -18.93
CA LEU A 56 -24.13 4.13 -18.73
C LEU A 56 -23.66 5.25 -17.80
N GLY A 57 -24.21 6.45 -17.94
CA GLY A 57 -23.96 7.55 -17.00
C GLY A 57 -24.40 7.21 -15.58
N ILE A 58 -25.58 6.61 -15.41
CA ILE A 58 -26.08 6.14 -14.10
C ILE A 58 -25.12 5.10 -13.49
N ARG A 59 -24.65 4.14 -14.31
CA ARG A 59 -23.68 3.12 -13.86
C ARG A 59 -22.38 3.76 -13.37
N VAL A 60 -21.86 4.76 -14.07
CA VAL A 60 -20.67 5.51 -13.64
C VAL A 60 -20.90 6.15 -12.28
N LEU A 61 -22.01 6.86 -12.09
CA LEU A 61 -22.32 7.49 -10.79
C LEU A 61 -22.44 6.47 -9.65
N LEU A 62 -23.04 5.30 -9.91
CA LEU A 62 -23.13 4.21 -8.93
C LEU A 62 -21.76 3.68 -8.51
N VAL A 63 -20.87 3.46 -9.49
CA VAL A 63 -19.49 2.98 -9.22
C VAL A 63 -18.74 4.01 -8.38
N GLN A 64 -18.80 5.29 -8.77
CA GLN A 64 -18.09 6.36 -8.06
C GLN A 64 -18.67 6.63 -6.66
N TYR A 65 -20.00 6.54 -6.49
CA TYR A 65 -20.63 6.63 -5.17
C TYR A 65 -20.15 5.53 -4.22
N LYS A 66 -20.13 4.27 -4.69
CA LYS A 66 -19.64 3.14 -3.89
C LYS A 66 -18.16 3.29 -3.55
N LEU A 67 -17.34 3.73 -4.51
CA LEU A 67 -15.92 3.99 -4.30
C LEU A 67 -15.70 5.04 -3.20
N LEU A 68 -16.32 6.21 -3.32
CA LEU A 68 -16.22 7.30 -2.34
C LEU A 68 -16.73 6.88 -0.96
N LYS A 69 -17.87 6.19 -0.89
CA LYS A 69 -18.42 5.69 0.38
C LYS A 69 -17.48 4.70 1.07
N SER A 70 -16.76 3.87 0.31
CA SER A 70 -15.77 2.92 0.85
C SER A 70 -14.57 3.59 1.51
N VAL A 71 -14.30 4.85 1.18
CA VAL A 71 -13.24 5.67 1.76
C VAL A 71 -13.81 6.79 2.64
N LYS A 72 -15.02 6.60 3.19
CA LYS A 72 -15.74 7.59 4.02
C LYS A 72 -15.91 8.97 3.36
N GLY A 73 -15.84 9.04 2.03
CA GLY A 73 -16.14 10.21 1.24
C GLY A 73 -17.62 10.26 0.82
N SER A 74 -17.98 11.33 0.12
CA SER A 74 -19.35 11.55 -0.37
C SER A 74 -19.37 11.99 -1.83
N LEU A 75 -20.26 11.40 -2.63
CA LEU A 75 -20.66 11.91 -3.92
C LEU A 75 -22.04 12.56 -3.77
N ILE A 76 -22.16 13.84 -4.12
CA ILE A 76 -23.40 14.62 -3.95
C ILE A 76 -23.80 15.19 -5.31
N ILE A 77 -25.09 15.15 -5.64
CA ILE A 77 -25.66 15.77 -6.83
C ILE A 77 -26.47 17.00 -6.40
N THR A 78 -26.13 18.16 -6.93
CA THR A 78 -26.84 19.42 -6.73
C THR A 78 -27.45 19.92 -8.03
N HIS A 79 -28.47 20.77 -7.93
CA HIS A 79 -29.08 21.45 -9.09
C HIS A 79 -29.56 20.54 -10.23
N ALA A 80 -29.94 19.29 -9.94
CA ALA A 80 -30.49 18.39 -10.96
C ALA A 80 -31.85 18.89 -11.48
N SER A 81 -32.05 18.79 -12.80
CA SER A 81 -33.35 18.99 -13.46
C SER A 81 -34.38 17.96 -12.99
N ASP A 82 -35.68 18.28 -13.10
CA ASP A 82 -36.77 17.39 -12.66
C ASP A 82 -36.70 16.02 -13.34
N PHE A 83 -36.36 15.99 -14.62
CA PHE A 83 -36.13 14.75 -15.36
C PHE A 83 -35.03 13.91 -14.70
N CYS A 84 -33.85 14.49 -14.44
CA CYS A 84 -32.74 13.77 -13.82
C CYS A 84 -33.08 13.32 -12.38
N ARG A 85 -33.76 14.15 -11.60
CA ARG A 85 -34.22 13.80 -10.23
C ARG A 85 -35.15 12.60 -10.23
N ASN A 86 -36.11 12.56 -11.16
CA ASN A 86 -37.02 11.43 -11.31
C ASN A 86 -36.26 10.16 -11.70
N VAL A 87 -35.30 10.27 -12.62
CA VAL A 87 -34.42 9.15 -13.00
C VAL A 87 -33.66 8.62 -11.77
N PHE A 88 -32.97 9.48 -11.02
CA PHE A 88 -32.20 9.05 -9.83
C PHE A 88 -33.06 8.41 -8.75
N THR A 89 -34.24 8.97 -8.48
CA THR A 89 -35.18 8.41 -7.52
C THR A 89 -35.66 7.02 -7.97
N THR A 90 -35.99 6.87 -9.24
CA THR A 90 -36.47 5.60 -9.83
C THR A 90 -35.43 4.49 -9.74
N VAL A 91 -34.14 4.81 -9.90
CA VAL A 91 -33.05 3.83 -9.84
C VAL A 91 -32.46 3.65 -8.43
N GLY A 92 -33.08 4.21 -7.39
CA GLY A 92 -32.63 4.06 -6.01
C GLY A 92 -31.39 4.90 -5.64
N LEU A 93 -31.09 5.94 -6.41
CA LEU A 93 -29.99 6.89 -6.18
C LEU A 93 -30.46 8.20 -5.53
N GLY A 94 -31.67 8.23 -4.96
CA GLY A 94 -32.24 9.42 -4.33
C GLY A 94 -31.35 10.00 -3.21
N GLU A 95 -30.61 9.15 -2.49
CA GLU A 95 -29.67 9.59 -1.44
C GLU A 95 -28.51 10.46 -1.96
N LEU A 96 -28.21 10.43 -3.26
CA LEU A 96 -27.21 11.32 -3.86
C LEU A 96 -27.70 12.77 -3.98
N LEU A 97 -29.02 12.98 -4.02
CA LEU A 97 -29.61 14.30 -4.23
C LEU A 97 -29.55 15.11 -2.94
N SER A 98 -28.77 16.19 -2.94
CA SER A 98 -28.86 17.21 -1.88
C SER A 98 -29.73 18.37 -2.33
N LYS A 99 -30.51 18.93 -1.39
CA LYS A 99 -31.24 20.20 -1.59
C LYS A 99 -30.40 21.42 -1.22
N ASP A 100 -29.40 21.23 -0.36
CA ASP A 100 -28.53 22.29 0.14
C ASP A 100 -27.13 22.16 -0.47
N ASP A 101 -26.48 23.30 -0.74
CA ASP A 101 -25.03 23.34 -0.92
C ASP A 101 -24.40 22.77 0.35
N PRO A 102 -23.51 21.77 0.26
CA PRO A 102 -23.06 21.08 1.45
C PRO A 102 -22.32 22.07 2.35
N ALA A 103 -22.91 22.44 3.49
CA ALA A 103 -22.18 23.15 4.54
C ALA A 103 -20.90 22.37 4.83
N ALA A 104 -19.77 23.09 4.89
CA ALA A 104 -18.47 22.52 5.19
C ALA A 104 -18.58 21.77 6.52
N ALA A 105 -18.39 20.44 6.48
CA ALA A 105 -18.14 19.72 7.72
C ALA A 105 -16.88 20.32 8.34
N PRO A 106 -16.75 20.39 9.68
CA PRO A 106 -15.55 20.92 10.30
C PRO A 106 -14.34 20.08 9.85
N ALA A 107 -13.33 20.78 9.35
CA ALA A 107 -12.11 20.18 8.84
C ALA A 107 -11.45 19.29 9.90
N PRO A 108 -10.96 18.09 9.54
CA PRO A 108 -9.98 17.41 10.37
C PRO A 108 -8.80 18.36 10.61
N LEU A 109 -8.20 18.35 11.81
CA LEU A 109 -6.95 19.06 12.06
C LEU A 109 -5.89 18.52 11.08
N VAL A 110 -5.59 19.29 10.03
CA VAL A 110 -4.54 18.97 9.06
C VAL A 110 -3.22 19.45 9.63
N ALA A 111 -2.25 18.55 9.77
CA ALA A 111 -0.90 18.95 10.16
C ALA A 111 -0.26 19.82 9.07
N PRO A 112 0.53 20.85 9.42
CA PRO A 112 1.17 21.72 8.44
C PRO A 112 2.09 20.93 7.52
N LYS A 113 1.98 21.19 6.21
CA LYS A 113 2.81 20.57 5.18
C LYS A 113 4.25 21.04 5.28
N GLN A 114 5.18 20.08 5.23
CA GLN A 114 6.62 20.29 5.18
C GLN A 114 7.14 19.77 3.85
N ARG A 115 7.66 20.67 3.01
CA ARG A 115 8.32 20.29 1.75
C ARG A 115 9.68 19.67 2.07
N ARG A 116 9.93 18.47 1.57
CA ARG A 116 11.26 17.83 1.57
C ARG A 116 11.56 17.33 0.15
N SER A 117 12.73 16.72 -0.03
CA SER A 117 13.11 16.18 -1.34
C SER A 117 12.05 15.16 -1.81
N GLY A 118 11.54 15.36 -3.03
CA GLY A 118 10.60 14.46 -3.71
C GLY A 118 9.12 14.55 -3.28
N ALA A 119 8.79 15.05 -2.09
CA ALA A 119 7.40 15.07 -1.60
C ALA A 119 7.10 16.16 -0.55
N ASP A 120 5.81 16.48 -0.42
CA ASP A 120 5.24 17.22 0.71
C ASP A 120 4.78 16.26 1.81
N TYR A 121 5.11 16.57 3.06
CA TYR A 121 4.86 15.72 4.21
C TYR A 121 3.97 16.37 5.26
N GLU A 122 2.98 15.64 5.79
CA GLU A 122 2.20 16.04 6.97
C GLU A 122 2.46 15.04 8.09
N ILE A 123 2.83 15.51 9.28
CA ILE A 123 3.34 14.66 10.35
C ILE A 123 2.37 14.70 11.54
N TYR A 124 1.92 13.51 11.96
CA TYR A 124 0.96 13.29 13.04
C TYR A 124 1.65 12.45 14.14
N PRO A 125 2.15 13.07 15.22
CA PRO A 125 2.73 12.35 16.35
C PRO A 125 1.72 11.38 16.98
N GLN A 126 2.15 10.16 17.25
CA GLN A 126 1.32 9.11 17.84
C GLN A 126 1.68 8.88 19.30
N GLN A 127 0.70 8.42 20.08
CA GLN A 127 0.96 7.97 21.45
C GLN A 127 1.77 6.67 21.44
N VAL A 128 2.87 6.65 22.19
CA VAL A 128 3.70 5.45 22.36
C VAL A 128 3.55 4.96 23.79
N VAL A 129 2.93 3.79 23.97
CA VAL A 129 2.84 3.07 25.24
C VAL A 129 3.93 2.02 25.31
N LYS A 130 4.13 1.25 24.23
CA LYS A 130 5.16 0.22 24.09
C LYS A 130 6.14 0.62 23.00
N ARG A 131 7.42 0.79 23.36
CA ARG A 131 8.48 1.06 22.39
C ARG A 131 8.60 -0.09 21.39
N LEU A 132 8.86 0.25 20.15
CA LEU A 132 9.02 -0.73 19.08
C LEU A 132 10.30 -1.54 19.27
N THR A 133 10.18 -2.86 19.21
CA THR A 133 11.31 -3.82 19.26
C THR A 133 11.25 -4.72 18.05
N CYS A 134 12.40 -5.22 17.60
CA CYS A 134 12.50 -6.12 16.45
C CYS A 134 13.50 -7.26 16.73
N ALA A 135 13.20 -8.44 16.20
CA ALA A 135 14.03 -9.63 16.26
C ALA A 135 14.37 -10.13 14.85
N MET A 136 15.62 -10.52 14.67
CA MET A 136 16.17 -11.21 13.51
C MET A 136 16.07 -12.71 13.74
N ILE A 137 15.10 -13.35 13.09
CA ILE A 137 14.80 -14.77 13.22
C ILE A 137 15.47 -15.53 12.07
N GLY A 138 16.21 -16.59 12.41
CA GLY A 138 16.85 -17.47 11.42
C GLY A 138 18.11 -16.90 10.78
N ASP A 139 18.51 -17.47 9.63
CA ASP A 139 19.65 -16.99 8.84
C ASP A 139 19.28 -16.93 7.34
N PRO A 140 19.06 -15.74 6.77
CA PRO A 140 18.70 -15.58 5.37
C PRO A 140 19.81 -16.03 4.40
N SER A 141 21.08 -16.14 4.84
CA SER A 141 22.17 -16.64 3.98
C SER A 141 22.00 -18.11 3.58
N ARG A 142 21.18 -18.87 4.30
CA ARG A 142 20.85 -20.25 3.95
C ARG A 142 20.14 -20.36 2.61
N LEU A 143 19.39 -19.34 2.20
CA LEU A 143 18.68 -19.30 0.92
C LEU A 143 19.61 -19.61 -0.25
N THR A 144 20.86 -19.15 -0.21
CA THR A 144 21.82 -19.31 -1.30
C THR A 144 22.94 -20.32 -1.03
N THR A 145 23.09 -20.78 0.22
CA THR A 145 24.22 -21.64 0.62
C THR A 145 23.83 -23.11 0.79
N ALA A 146 22.73 -23.42 1.48
CA ALA A 146 22.36 -24.79 1.84
C ALA A 146 20.86 -25.13 1.72
N GLY A 147 20.00 -24.13 1.59
CA GLY A 147 18.56 -24.29 1.79
C GLY A 147 18.19 -24.43 3.26
N PHE A 148 16.89 -24.60 3.51
CA PHE A 148 16.32 -24.65 4.86
C PHE A 148 15.80 -26.03 5.22
N THR A 149 15.96 -26.42 6.47
CA THR A 149 15.51 -27.69 7.05
C THR A 149 14.45 -27.43 8.12
N SER A 150 13.85 -28.49 8.66
CA SER A 150 12.89 -28.37 9.76
C SER A 150 13.44 -27.65 10.99
N ASN A 151 14.76 -27.71 11.24
CA ASN A 151 15.42 -26.97 12.33
C ASN A 151 15.44 -25.45 12.13
N ASP A 152 15.25 -24.99 10.89
CA ASP A 152 15.22 -23.56 10.56
C ASP A 152 13.79 -22.99 10.58
N CYS A 153 12.77 -23.86 10.67
CA CYS A 153 11.37 -23.46 10.66
C CYS A 153 10.88 -23.12 12.06
N ARG A 154 10.23 -21.96 12.22
CA ARG A 154 9.64 -21.53 13.48
C ARG A 154 8.31 -20.81 13.25
N PRO A 155 7.26 -21.09 14.03
CA PRO A 155 6.01 -20.35 13.94
C PRO A 155 6.15 -18.97 14.57
N LEU A 156 5.72 -17.93 13.85
CA LEU A 156 5.60 -16.56 14.36
C LEU A 156 4.15 -16.10 14.30
N THR A 157 3.72 -15.38 15.34
CA THR A 157 2.34 -14.89 15.47
C THR A 157 2.30 -13.37 15.33
N PHE A 158 1.34 -12.85 14.56
CA PHE A 158 1.26 -11.43 14.21
C PHE A 158 -0.08 -10.80 14.62
N ALA A 159 -0.17 -10.35 15.88
CA ALA A 159 -1.32 -9.58 16.38
C ALA A 159 -1.28 -8.10 15.95
N THR A 160 -2.34 -7.34 16.26
CA THR A 160 -2.56 -5.94 15.86
C THR A 160 -1.34 -5.02 16.09
N GLY A 161 -0.63 -5.20 17.21
CA GLY A 161 0.56 -4.41 17.58
C GLY A 161 1.89 -4.96 17.06
N SER A 162 1.89 -5.76 15.99
CA SER A 162 3.09 -6.39 15.43
C SER A 162 3.26 -6.15 13.93
N PHE A 163 4.48 -6.37 13.46
CA PHE A 163 4.83 -6.40 12.05
C PHE A 163 5.85 -7.51 11.78
N GLY A 164 5.96 -7.94 10.53
CA GLY A 164 7.03 -8.84 10.12
C GLY A 164 7.19 -8.95 8.61
N ILE A 165 8.38 -9.37 8.19
CA ILE A 165 8.72 -9.65 6.79
C ILE A 165 9.74 -10.78 6.73
N GLY A 166 9.70 -11.60 5.68
CA GLY A 166 10.66 -12.68 5.50
C GLY A 166 10.16 -13.77 4.57
N LEU A 167 10.69 -14.99 4.76
CA LEU A 167 10.21 -16.18 4.07
C LEU A 167 9.41 -17.08 5.00
N GLY A 168 8.23 -17.46 4.56
CA GLY A 168 7.29 -18.23 5.35
C GLY A 168 6.11 -18.74 4.54
N ALA A 169 5.23 -19.50 5.19
CA ALA A 169 3.97 -19.97 4.63
C ALA A 169 2.93 -20.22 5.74
N PHE A 170 1.65 -20.24 5.36
CA PHE A 170 0.59 -20.72 6.23
C PHE A 170 0.52 -22.25 6.18
N GLY A 171 0.36 -22.87 7.34
CA GLY A 171 0.30 -24.33 7.51
C GLY A 171 0.64 -24.76 8.93
N GLN A 172 1.01 -26.02 9.09
CA GLN A 172 1.36 -26.63 10.38
C GLN A 172 2.77 -27.24 10.31
N GLY A 173 3.77 -26.47 10.74
CA GLY A 173 5.16 -26.89 10.75
C GLY A 173 5.81 -27.02 9.36
N TYR A 174 7.08 -27.45 9.36
CA TYR A 174 7.92 -27.48 8.16
C TYR A 174 7.41 -28.41 7.07
N ASP A 175 7.03 -29.65 7.41
CA ASP A 175 6.70 -30.68 6.41
C ASP A 175 5.44 -30.32 5.61
N ASP A 176 4.44 -29.72 6.25
CA ASP A 176 3.24 -29.21 5.57
C ASP A 176 3.59 -28.05 4.63
N CYS A 177 4.42 -27.11 5.10
CA CYS A 177 4.81 -25.90 4.37
C CYS A 177 5.93 -26.09 3.34
N ALA A 178 6.57 -27.26 3.30
CA ALA A 178 7.84 -27.50 2.59
C ALA A 178 7.79 -27.11 1.10
N ASN A 179 6.65 -27.22 0.42
CA ASN A 179 6.51 -26.87 -0.99
C ASN A 179 5.95 -25.46 -1.25
N ARG A 180 5.72 -24.66 -0.20
CA ARG A 180 5.02 -23.37 -0.28
C ARG A 180 5.78 -22.18 0.28
N PHE A 181 6.89 -22.37 1.01
CA PHE A 181 7.64 -21.25 1.57
C PHE A 181 8.00 -20.20 0.51
N GLY A 182 7.59 -18.96 0.76
CA GLY A 182 7.76 -17.81 -0.13
C GLY A 182 7.72 -16.49 0.64
N GLU A 183 7.64 -15.37 -0.07
CA GLU A 183 7.63 -14.04 0.54
C GLU A 183 6.36 -13.82 1.38
N PHE A 184 6.53 -13.29 2.60
CA PHE A 184 5.41 -12.84 3.41
C PHE A 184 5.65 -11.46 4.00
N LEU A 185 4.56 -10.75 4.32
CA LEU A 185 4.57 -9.57 5.18
C LEU A 185 3.42 -9.64 6.17
N ALA A 186 3.59 -9.00 7.32
CA ALA A 186 2.59 -8.87 8.35
C ALA A 186 2.62 -7.46 8.96
N ALA A 187 1.45 -6.91 9.25
CA ALA A 187 1.26 -5.61 9.89
C ALA A 187 -0.17 -5.49 10.39
N GLY A 188 -0.38 -4.81 11.52
CA GLY A 188 -1.72 -4.40 11.95
C GLY A 188 -2.69 -5.56 12.18
N GLY A 189 -2.20 -6.71 12.65
CA GLY A 189 -3.02 -7.90 12.91
C GLY A 189 -3.35 -8.68 11.65
N CYS A 190 -2.63 -8.41 10.56
CA CYS A 190 -2.79 -9.10 9.29
C CYS A 190 -1.46 -9.74 8.88
N ALA A 191 -1.52 -10.92 8.25
CA ALA A 191 -0.38 -11.52 7.56
C ALA A 191 -0.79 -11.93 6.15
N ILE A 192 0.12 -11.75 5.19
CA ILE A 192 -0.04 -12.07 3.77
C ILE A 192 1.18 -12.86 3.35
N ALA A 193 1.01 -14.01 2.72
CA ALA A 193 2.09 -14.85 2.22
C ALA A 193 1.81 -15.27 0.77
N LEU A 194 2.83 -15.20 -0.09
CA LEU A 194 2.77 -15.70 -1.45
C LEU A 194 3.34 -17.12 -1.49
N PRO A 195 2.50 -18.16 -1.67
CA PRO A 195 3.00 -19.53 -1.71
C PRO A 195 3.73 -19.82 -3.02
N THR A 196 4.82 -20.57 -2.94
CA THR A 196 5.64 -20.96 -4.11
C THR A 196 5.14 -22.21 -4.85
N SER A 197 3.99 -22.76 -4.45
CA SER A 197 3.48 -24.03 -4.98
C SER A 197 2.99 -23.98 -6.44
N ASP A 198 2.68 -22.80 -6.97
CA ASP A 198 2.22 -22.62 -8.35
C ASP A 198 2.72 -21.29 -8.95
N ARG A 199 2.92 -21.26 -10.28
CA ARG A 199 3.31 -20.09 -11.07
C ARG A 199 2.25 -19.00 -11.11
N HIS A 200 1.00 -19.33 -10.83
CA HIS A 200 -0.14 -18.40 -10.78
C HIS A 200 -0.70 -18.26 -9.36
N ALA A 201 0.06 -18.68 -8.35
CA ALA A 201 -0.35 -18.55 -6.96
C ALA A 201 -0.72 -17.10 -6.64
N LEU A 202 -1.92 -16.93 -6.07
CA LEU A 202 -2.31 -15.69 -5.44
C LEU A 202 -1.83 -15.70 -3.98
N PRO A 203 -1.59 -14.54 -3.38
CA PRO A 203 -1.23 -14.50 -1.97
C PRO A 203 -2.41 -14.96 -1.08
N ASP A 204 -2.09 -15.82 -0.12
CA ASP A 204 -2.97 -16.14 0.99
C ASP A 204 -2.86 -15.04 2.05
N TYR A 205 -3.92 -14.81 2.82
CA TYR A 205 -3.89 -13.86 3.92
C TYR A 205 -4.80 -14.27 5.07
N VAL A 206 -4.42 -13.83 6.28
CA VAL A 206 -5.19 -14.00 7.52
C VAL A 206 -5.27 -12.66 8.22
N VAL A 207 -6.47 -12.32 8.69
CA VAL A 207 -6.75 -11.10 9.48
C VAL A 207 -7.15 -11.55 10.89
N GLU A 208 -6.65 -10.84 11.89
CA GLU A 208 -7.01 -11.05 13.29
C GLU A 208 -8.52 -10.80 13.50
N GLU A 209 -9.22 -11.80 14.03
CA GLU A 209 -10.66 -11.72 14.31
C GLU A 209 -11.02 -12.59 15.53
N GLY A 210 -11.47 -11.96 16.61
CA GLY A 210 -11.80 -12.66 17.85
C GLY A 210 -10.57 -13.34 18.47
N THR A 211 -10.56 -14.68 18.48
CA THR A 211 -9.42 -15.48 18.97
C THR A 211 -8.47 -15.91 17.86
N LEU A 212 -8.80 -15.65 16.60
CA LEU A 212 -7.95 -15.96 15.45
C LEU A 212 -6.85 -14.89 15.36
N VAL A 213 -5.58 -15.30 15.50
CA VAL A 213 -4.42 -14.44 15.29
C VAL A 213 -3.58 -15.05 14.17
N PRO A 214 -3.13 -14.27 13.17
CA PRO A 214 -2.30 -14.78 12.09
C PRO A 214 -1.03 -15.44 12.61
N GLN A 215 -0.76 -16.66 12.14
CA GLN A 215 0.47 -17.40 12.42
C GLN A 215 1.11 -17.85 11.11
N VAL A 216 2.40 -17.61 10.96
CA VAL A 216 3.19 -17.98 9.77
C VAL A 216 4.31 -18.91 10.21
N GLU A 217 4.48 -20.03 9.51
CA GLU A 217 5.66 -20.87 9.63
C GLU A 217 6.80 -20.19 8.88
N THR A 218 7.84 -19.76 9.58
CA THR A 218 8.91 -18.92 9.03
C THR A 218 10.25 -19.64 8.95
N LEU A 219 10.98 -19.42 7.85
CA LEU A 219 12.36 -19.88 7.67
C LEU A 219 13.37 -18.82 8.15
N TYR A 220 13.06 -17.56 7.88
CA TYR A 220 13.70 -16.40 8.49
C TYR A 220 12.75 -15.22 8.44
N ALA A 221 12.92 -14.28 9.37
CA ALA A 221 12.11 -13.06 9.40
C ALA A 221 12.80 -11.92 10.15
N LEU A 222 12.42 -10.70 9.80
CA LEU A 222 12.42 -9.58 10.74
C LEU A 222 11.02 -9.52 11.35
N SER A 223 10.91 -9.62 12.67
CA SER A 223 9.63 -9.63 13.38
C SER A 223 9.67 -8.67 14.55
N GLY A 224 8.69 -7.78 14.66
CA GLY A 224 8.67 -6.78 15.71
C GLY A 224 7.29 -6.47 16.24
N ALA A 225 7.27 -5.79 17.38
CA ALA A 225 6.05 -5.39 18.07
C ALA A 225 6.24 -4.12 18.88
N GLY A 226 5.14 -3.38 19.09
CA GLY A 226 5.12 -2.08 19.75
C GLY A 226 4.41 -1.03 18.90
N ASP A 227 4.41 0.20 19.39
CA ASP A 227 3.68 1.29 18.80
C ASP A 227 4.57 2.06 17.81
N PHE A 228 4.00 2.41 16.66
CA PHE A 228 4.60 3.41 15.78
C PHE A 228 4.44 4.79 16.42
N SER A 229 5.52 5.58 16.48
CA SER A 229 5.54 6.88 17.13
C SER A 229 5.01 8.01 16.26
N THR A 230 4.91 7.78 14.96
CA THR A 230 4.60 8.82 13.99
C THR A 230 3.79 8.26 12.83
N MET A 231 2.69 8.93 12.48
CA MET A 231 1.98 8.73 11.22
C MET A 231 2.30 9.90 10.30
N ILE A 232 2.59 9.61 9.03
CA ILE A 232 3.03 10.60 8.05
C ILE A 232 2.18 10.47 6.81
N ARG A 233 1.72 11.59 6.26
CA ARG A 233 1.28 11.68 4.86
C ARG A 233 2.41 12.14 4.00
N PHE A 234 2.46 11.59 2.79
CA PHE A 234 3.30 12.13 1.74
C PHE A 234 2.49 12.25 0.45
N ASP A 235 2.76 13.31 -0.31
CA ASP A 235 2.27 13.51 -1.68
C ASP A 235 3.46 13.99 -2.51
N SER A 236 3.77 13.27 -3.59
CA SER A 236 4.86 13.63 -4.49
C SER A 236 4.64 15.04 -5.04
N THR A 237 5.71 15.79 -5.20
CA THR A 237 5.58 17.19 -5.59
C THR A 237 5.02 17.35 -7.02
N SER A 238 4.08 18.28 -7.19
CA SER A 238 3.45 18.56 -8.49
C SER A 238 4.37 19.24 -9.50
N ASP A 239 5.42 19.89 -9.01
CA ASP A 239 6.52 20.49 -9.78
C ASP A 239 7.62 19.47 -10.16
N GLY A 240 7.50 18.22 -9.69
CA GLY A 240 8.40 17.11 -9.99
C GLY A 240 7.77 16.07 -10.94
N PRO A 241 8.33 14.85 -11.01
CA PRO A 241 7.84 13.79 -11.91
C PRO A 241 6.50 13.16 -11.49
N GLY A 242 5.80 13.73 -10.50
CA GLY A 242 4.54 13.19 -9.96
C GLY A 242 4.71 11.86 -9.22
N LYS A 243 5.92 11.59 -8.72
CA LYS A 243 6.31 10.38 -7.99
C LYS A 243 7.54 10.62 -7.12
N ILE A 244 7.73 9.78 -6.10
CA ILE A 244 8.92 9.70 -5.25
C ILE A 244 9.48 8.28 -5.29
N GLY A 245 10.81 8.14 -5.42
CA GLY A 245 11.48 6.85 -5.41
C GLY A 245 11.55 6.26 -4.00
N LEU A 246 11.51 4.94 -3.88
CA LEU A 246 11.50 4.24 -2.58
C LEU A 246 12.71 4.60 -1.71
N THR A 247 13.90 4.73 -2.30
CA THR A 247 15.12 5.11 -1.59
C THR A 247 14.98 6.50 -0.96
N GLU A 248 14.47 7.46 -1.72
CA GLU A 248 14.29 8.84 -1.26
C GLU A 248 13.17 8.92 -0.21
N LEU A 249 12.08 8.16 -0.37
CA LEU A 249 11.04 8.08 0.65
C LEU A 249 11.61 7.53 1.97
N VAL A 250 12.30 6.40 1.93
CA VAL A 250 12.84 5.76 3.14
C VAL A 250 13.89 6.65 3.82
N ASP A 251 14.74 7.35 3.07
CA ASP A 251 15.69 8.33 3.64
C ASP A 251 14.97 9.46 4.37
N ASN A 252 13.92 10.04 3.77
CA ASN A 252 13.10 11.03 4.44
C ASN A 252 12.40 10.47 5.69
N LEU A 253 11.91 9.22 5.67
CA LEU A 253 11.28 8.60 6.84
C LEU A 253 12.28 8.41 7.99
N VAL A 254 13.50 7.97 7.68
CA VAL A 254 14.59 7.86 8.66
C VAL A 254 14.93 9.22 9.24
N ASP A 255 15.08 10.26 8.41
CA ASP A 255 15.34 11.62 8.87
C ASP A 255 14.23 12.19 9.76
N ILE A 256 12.96 12.01 9.37
CA ILE A 256 11.81 12.44 10.17
C ILE A 256 11.79 11.74 11.53
N SER A 257 12.17 10.46 11.58
CA SER A 257 12.24 9.70 12.84
C SER A 257 13.40 10.13 13.75
N THR A 258 14.43 10.76 13.20
CA THR A 258 15.71 11.07 13.87
C THR A 258 16.44 9.83 14.44
N ALA A 259 16.07 8.63 14.01
CA ALA A 259 16.60 7.37 14.51
C ALA A 259 17.57 6.72 13.52
N GLU A 260 18.52 5.94 14.04
CA GLU A 260 19.45 5.15 13.22
C GLU A 260 18.79 3.93 12.56
N THR A 261 17.72 3.41 13.17
CA THR A 261 17.00 2.24 12.70
C THR A 261 15.51 2.41 12.98
N ILE A 262 14.69 2.19 11.95
CA ILE A 262 13.24 2.28 12.03
C ILE A 262 12.59 1.01 11.50
N ALA A 263 11.40 0.72 11.98
CA ALA A 263 10.43 -0.06 11.23
C ALA A 263 9.34 0.88 10.72
N PHE A 264 8.77 0.50 9.59
CA PHE A 264 7.73 1.28 8.94
C PHE A 264 6.73 0.40 8.21
N VAL A 265 5.52 0.93 8.09
CA VAL A 265 4.46 0.41 7.22
C VAL A 265 4.01 1.55 6.32
N VAL A 266 3.89 1.30 5.01
CA VAL A 266 3.40 2.30 4.04
C VAL A 266 2.18 1.76 3.32
N LEU A 267 1.13 2.55 3.27
CA LEU A 267 -0.01 2.35 2.37
C LEU A 267 0.01 3.45 1.31
N ALA A 268 0.31 3.09 0.05
CA ALA A 268 0.55 4.10 -0.98
C ALA A 268 0.04 3.70 -2.37
N GLU A 269 -0.30 4.71 -3.16
CA GLU A 269 -0.51 4.56 -4.59
C GLU A 269 0.84 4.30 -5.26
N ALA A 270 0.98 3.14 -5.92
CA ALA A 270 2.20 2.81 -6.64
C ALA A 270 2.18 3.44 -8.04
N ALA A 271 3.28 4.10 -8.41
CA ALA A 271 3.55 4.56 -9.77
C ALA A 271 4.38 3.55 -10.58
N GLY A 272 5.03 2.61 -9.88
CA GLY A 272 5.66 1.42 -10.45
C GLY A 272 6.31 0.61 -9.33
N LEU A 273 6.20 -0.72 -9.39
CA LEU A 273 6.77 -1.62 -8.38
C LEU A 273 7.92 -2.42 -8.98
N VAL A 274 9.07 -2.40 -8.31
CA VAL A 274 10.24 -3.19 -8.69
C VAL A 274 10.59 -4.12 -7.55
N GLY A 275 10.62 -5.42 -7.84
CA GLY A 275 10.87 -6.46 -6.87
C GLY A 275 11.16 -7.82 -7.49
N ALA A 276 11.31 -8.80 -6.61
CA ALA A 276 11.44 -10.20 -6.96
C ALA A 276 10.54 -11.08 -6.09
N THR A 277 10.24 -12.28 -6.58
CA THR A 277 9.54 -13.33 -5.84
C THR A 277 10.15 -14.69 -6.10
N LEU A 278 10.05 -15.58 -5.12
CA LEU A 278 10.37 -16.99 -5.30
C LEU A 278 9.30 -17.69 -6.14
N ARG A 279 9.78 -18.55 -7.03
CA ARG A 279 8.97 -19.49 -7.83
C ARG A 279 9.04 -20.91 -7.28
N LYS A 280 9.97 -21.16 -6.36
CA LYS A 280 10.24 -22.46 -5.74
C LYS A 280 10.57 -22.26 -4.28
N SER A 281 10.01 -23.13 -3.44
CA SER A 281 10.39 -23.20 -2.03
C SER A 281 11.87 -23.58 -1.87
N PRO A 282 12.61 -22.90 -0.97
CA PRO A 282 13.99 -23.23 -0.62
C PRO A 282 14.09 -24.31 0.47
N ALA A 283 13.02 -25.04 0.74
CA ALA A 283 13.04 -26.21 1.63
C ALA A 283 13.93 -27.31 1.05
N GLY A 284 14.95 -27.72 1.80
CA GLY A 284 15.84 -28.83 1.47
C GLY A 284 16.86 -28.55 0.37
N GLN A 285 16.80 -27.38 -0.28
CA GLN A 285 17.69 -27.03 -1.38
C GLN A 285 17.96 -25.51 -1.45
N PRO A 286 19.21 -25.09 -1.73
CA PRO A 286 19.52 -23.69 -1.95
C PRO A 286 19.01 -23.22 -3.31
N LEU A 287 18.73 -21.92 -3.37
CA LEU A 287 18.45 -21.22 -4.61
C LEU A 287 19.65 -21.28 -5.56
N VAL A 288 19.38 -21.62 -6.82
CA VAL A 288 20.39 -21.58 -7.89
C VAL A 288 20.56 -20.14 -8.36
N GLN A 289 21.77 -19.58 -8.25
CA GLN A 289 22.06 -18.18 -8.58
C GLN A 289 22.58 -17.99 -10.02
N THR A 290 23.03 -19.06 -10.67
CA THR A 290 23.66 -19.00 -12.00
C THR A 290 22.62 -18.99 -13.11
N LEU A 291 22.93 -18.32 -14.24
CA LEU A 291 22.11 -18.37 -15.45
C LEU A 291 22.34 -19.68 -16.23
N PRO A 292 21.29 -20.25 -16.84
CA PRO A 292 19.90 -19.78 -16.84
C PRO A 292 19.09 -20.20 -15.60
N GLY A 293 19.64 -21.06 -14.72
CA GLY A 293 18.92 -21.73 -13.63
C GLY A 293 18.22 -20.82 -12.62
N VAL A 294 18.74 -19.61 -12.38
CA VAL A 294 18.08 -18.61 -11.51
C VAL A 294 16.66 -18.25 -11.98
N ARG A 295 16.36 -18.37 -13.28
CA ARG A 295 15.01 -18.11 -13.83
C ARG A 295 13.97 -19.12 -13.39
N ASP A 296 14.39 -20.31 -12.97
CA ASP A 296 13.48 -21.31 -12.40
C ASP A 296 13.16 -21.04 -10.94
N TRP A 297 13.94 -20.18 -10.28
CA TRP A 297 13.85 -19.88 -8.87
C TRP A 297 13.22 -18.52 -8.57
N LEU A 298 13.50 -17.51 -9.40
CA LEU A 298 13.06 -16.15 -9.17
C LEU A 298 12.24 -15.63 -10.35
N SER A 299 11.20 -14.88 -10.02
CA SER A 299 10.55 -13.96 -10.92
C SER A 299 10.99 -12.55 -10.56
N PHE A 300 11.25 -11.70 -11.56
CA PHE A 300 11.63 -10.31 -11.38
C PHE A 300 10.65 -9.41 -12.12
N THR A 301 10.44 -8.20 -11.63
CA THR A 301 9.82 -7.15 -12.44
C THR A 301 10.71 -6.87 -13.66
N THR A 302 10.24 -7.17 -14.87
CA THR A 302 10.97 -6.91 -16.12
C THR A 302 10.53 -5.62 -16.80
N GLU A 303 9.35 -5.12 -16.48
CA GLU A 303 8.80 -3.88 -17.03
C GLU A 303 8.11 -3.10 -15.92
N ARG A 304 8.25 -1.78 -15.95
CA ARG A 304 7.45 -0.92 -15.10
C ARG A 304 6.04 -0.84 -15.66
N SER A 305 5.13 -1.63 -15.13
CA SER A 305 3.72 -1.41 -15.38
C SER A 305 3.25 -0.20 -14.58
N SER A 306 2.57 0.74 -15.23
CA SER A 306 1.90 1.88 -14.60
C SER A 306 0.45 1.53 -14.23
N GLU A 307 0.22 0.28 -13.79
CA GLU A 307 -1.10 -0.12 -13.36
C GLU A 307 -1.45 0.64 -12.07
N LYS A 308 -2.57 1.36 -12.11
CA LYS A 308 -3.17 2.01 -10.94
C LYS A 308 -3.35 0.93 -9.87
N THR A 309 -2.46 0.88 -8.89
CA THR A 309 -2.49 -0.11 -7.80
C THR A 309 -2.24 0.58 -6.48
N LEU A 310 -2.75 -0.05 -5.42
CA LEU A 310 -2.48 0.32 -4.05
C LEU A 310 -1.51 -0.71 -3.48
N CYS A 311 -0.50 -0.31 -2.74
CA CYS A 311 0.45 -1.22 -2.13
C CYS A 311 0.57 -1.01 -0.62
N LEU A 312 0.72 -2.11 0.11
CA LEU A 312 1.06 -2.15 1.53
C LEU A 312 2.50 -2.63 1.65
N LEU A 313 3.41 -1.75 2.03
CA LEU A 313 4.81 -2.06 2.28
C LEU A 313 5.02 -2.24 3.78
N VAL A 314 5.82 -3.23 4.15
CA VAL A 314 6.35 -3.38 5.51
C VAL A 314 7.86 -3.47 5.40
N GLY A 315 8.57 -2.71 6.23
CA GLY A 315 10.01 -2.64 6.13
C GLY A 315 10.73 -2.31 7.43
N VAL A 316 12.01 -2.69 7.46
CA VAL A 316 12.99 -2.23 8.44
C VAL A 316 14.11 -1.55 7.67
N ALA A 317 14.52 -0.36 8.10
CA ALA A 317 15.61 0.41 7.50
C ALA A 317 16.61 0.89 8.55
N ALA A 318 17.87 0.99 8.16
CA ALA A 318 18.96 1.47 8.99
C ALA A 318 20.01 2.26 8.19
N ARG A 319 20.60 3.31 8.78
CA ARG A 319 21.74 4.05 8.21
C ARG A 319 23.07 3.29 8.35
N SER A 320 23.20 2.51 9.42
CA SER A 320 24.39 1.69 9.69
C SER A 320 23.96 0.29 10.12
N THR A 321 24.66 -0.72 9.62
CA THR A 321 24.37 -2.13 9.96
C THR A 321 25.62 -2.80 10.53
N GLY A 322 25.46 -3.47 11.67
CA GLY A 322 26.47 -4.41 12.15
C GLY A 322 26.47 -5.68 11.29
N HIS A 323 27.51 -6.51 11.43
CA HIS A 323 27.69 -7.75 10.65
C HIS A 323 26.45 -8.66 10.63
N THR A 324 25.77 -8.81 11.77
CA THR A 324 24.57 -9.64 11.90
C THR A 324 23.37 -9.02 11.18
N THR A 325 23.11 -7.73 11.38
CA THR A 325 22.02 -6.98 10.73
C THR A 325 22.20 -6.93 9.22
N ALA A 326 23.45 -6.85 8.75
CA ALA A 326 23.79 -6.90 7.33
C ALA A 326 23.42 -8.23 6.65
N LYS A 327 23.04 -9.28 7.38
CA LYS A 327 22.46 -10.49 6.76
C LYS A 327 21.02 -10.27 6.30
N PHE A 328 20.26 -9.47 7.04
CA PHE A 328 18.82 -9.21 6.81
C PHE A 328 18.58 -7.97 5.98
N LEU A 329 19.38 -6.92 6.15
CA LEU A 329 19.23 -5.68 5.39
C LEU A 329 20.19 -5.66 4.19
N ARG A 330 19.79 -4.95 3.12
CA ARG A 330 20.60 -4.71 1.92
C ARG A 330 20.51 -3.22 1.56
N PRO A 331 21.54 -2.61 0.96
CA PRO A 331 21.43 -1.26 0.41
C PRO A 331 20.22 -1.16 -0.52
N LEU A 332 19.39 -0.12 -0.35
CA LEU A 332 18.16 0.06 -1.16
C LEU A 332 18.45 0.15 -2.66
N LYS A 333 19.59 0.74 -2.99
CA LYS A 333 20.19 0.77 -4.32
C LYS A 333 21.71 0.82 -4.19
N THR A 334 22.41 0.64 -5.30
CA THR A 334 23.87 0.85 -5.38
C THR A 334 24.23 2.22 -4.81
N ASP A 335 25.20 2.26 -3.91
CA ASP A 335 25.70 3.43 -3.18
C ASP A 335 24.70 4.12 -2.22
N SER A 336 23.56 3.48 -1.92
CA SER A 336 22.64 4.01 -0.90
C SER A 336 23.28 3.97 0.49
N ALA A 337 23.21 5.08 1.22
CA ALA A 337 23.59 5.16 2.63
C ALA A 337 22.60 4.43 3.56
N ILE A 338 21.45 3.99 3.03
CA ILE A 338 20.44 3.26 3.78
C ILE A 338 20.34 1.83 3.28
N SER A 339 20.40 0.92 4.25
CA SER A 339 20.05 -0.49 4.04
C SER A 339 18.65 -0.75 4.58
N ALA A 340 17.88 -1.54 3.84
CA ALA A 340 16.55 -1.95 4.24
C ALA A 340 16.23 -3.39 3.79
N HIS A 341 15.17 -3.93 4.36
CA HIS A 341 14.46 -5.11 3.87
C HIS A 341 12.99 -4.71 3.80
N ILE A 342 12.39 -4.80 2.63
CA ILE A 342 11.02 -4.32 2.40
C ILE A 342 10.26 -5.33 1.57
N HIS A 343 9.11 -5.77 2.07
CA HIS A 343 8.15 -6.55 1.30
C HIS A 343 6.91 -5.70 1.01
N ALA A 344 6.27 -5.92 -0.13
CA ALA A 344 5.07 -5.20 -0.55
C ALA A 344 3.97 -6.16 -0.97
N ALA A 345 2.77 -6.01 -0.42
CA ALA A 345 1.55 -6.59 -0.97
C ALA A 345 0.89 -5.60 -1.93
N VAL A 346 0.39 -6.10 -3.05
CA VAL A 346 -0.24 -5.30 -4.11
C VAL A 346 -1.73 -5.56 -4.13
N PHE A 347 -2.52 -4.49 -4.28
CA PHE A 347 -3.97 -4.49 -4.25
C PHE A 347 -4.52 -3.72 -5.46
N PRO A 348 -5.76 -4.03 -5.88
CA PRO A 348 -6.51 -3.17 -6.78
C PRO A 348 -6.56 -1.73 -6.25
N TYR A 349 -6.48 -0.74 -7.16
CA TYR A 349 -6.52 0.66 -6.77
C TYR A 349 -7.74 0.99 -5.93
N ARG A 350 -7.49 1.65 -4.80
CA ARG A 350 -8.49 2.35 -4.01
C ARG A 350 -7.90 3.66 -3.51
N PRO A 351 -8.69 4.75 -3.51
CA PRO A 351 -8.25 6.00 -2.90
C PRO A 351 -7.90 5.79 -1.42
N VAL A 352 -6.81 6.40 -0.97
CA VAL A 352 -6.49 6.45 0.46
C VAL A 352 -7.21 7.66 1.05
N GLN A 353 -7.87 7.49 2.21
CA GLN A 353 -8.43 8.61 3.00
C GLN A 353 -7.33 9.69 3.21
N ARG A 354 -7.64 10.97 3.46
CA ARG A 354 -6.68 12.01 3.89
C ARG A 354 -6.64 12.18 5.41
N GLY A 355 -5.71 12.98 5.91
CA GLY A 355 -5.55 13.28 7.33
C GLY A 355 -4.94 12.12 8.12
N GLU A 356 -5.08 12.17 9.44
CA GLU A 356 -4.59 11.12 10.33
C GLU A 356 -5.42 9.82 10.19
N LEU A 357 -4.74 8.67 10.27
CA LEU A 357 -5.33 7.35 10.05
C LEU A 357 -4.89 6.40 11.17
N PRO A 358 -5.86 5.71 11.81
CA PRO A 358 -5.54 4.69 12.80
C PRO A 358 -4.89 3.48 12.12
N PHE A 359 -3.67 3.12 12.55
CA PHE A 359 -2.84 2.08 11.92
C PHE A 359 -3.56 0.73 11.75
N GLY A 360 -3.86 0.03 12.85
CA GLY A 360 -4.41 -1.32 12.80
C GLY A 360 -5.74 -1.39 12.06
N LYS A 361 -6.64 -0.42 12.30
CA LYS A 361 -7.91 -0.33 11.60
C LYS A 361 -7.72 -0.12 10.09
N THR A 362 -6.78 0.73 9.67
CA THR A 362 -6.52 0.98 8.24
C THR A 362 -6.06 -0.27 7.51
N VAL A 363 -5.15 -1.05 8.12
CA VAL A 363 -4.64 -2.29 7.50
C VAL A 363 -5.73 -3.36 7.44
N ALA A 364 -6.51 -3.55 8.50
CA ALA A 364 -7.62 -4.49 8.51
C ALA A 364 -8.72 -4.11 7.50
N ASP A 365 -9.11 -2.82 7.43
CA ASP A 365 -10.11 -2.33 6.49
C ASP A 365 -9.66 -2.53 5.02
N LEU A 366 -8.36 -2.45 4.73
CA LEU A 366 -7.80 -2.74 3.39
C LEU A 366 -8.03 -4.19 2.97
N LEU A 367 -7.69 -5.15 3.83
CA LEU A 367 -7.80 -6.59 3.54
C LEU A 367 -9.24 -7.09 3.55
N ASN A 368 -10.11 -6.48 4.36
CA ASN A 368 -11.54 -6.73 4.32
C ASN A 368 -12.19 -6.23 3.03
N ALA A 369 -11.60 -5.21 2.39
CA ALA A 369 -12.14 -4.60 1.20
C ALA A 369 -11.68 -5.25 -0.11
N SER A 370 -10.47 -5.79 -0.14
CA SER A 370 -9.88 -6.38 -1.34
C SER A 370 -8.78 -7.37 -0.98
N SER A 371 -8.71 -8.46 -1.74
CA SER A 371 -7.61 -9.42 -1.63
C SER A 371 -6.35 -8.89 -2.34
N PRO A 372 -5.16 -9.18 -1.80
CA PRO A 372 -3.90 -8.90 -2.49
C PRO A 372 -3.77 -9.77 -3.74
N ASN A 373 -3.17 -9.22 -4.81
CA ASN A 373 -2.93 -9.95 -6.05
C ASN A 373 -1.46 -10.36 -6.25
N ALA A 374 -0.54 -9.76 -5.50
CA ALA A 374 0.87 -10.11 -5.50
C ALA A 374 1.52 -9.75 -4.15
N VAL A 375 2.63 -10.42 -3.86
CA VAL A 375 3.61 -9.99 -2.85
C VAL A 375 4.96 -9.90 -3.54
N LEU A 376 5.76 -8.89 -3.23
CA LEU A 376 7.10 -8.68 -3.79
C LEU A 376 8.11 -8.44 -2.66
N HIS A 377 9.30 -9.03 -2.77
CA HIS A 377 10.46 -8.50 -2.09
C HIS A 377 11.00 -7.32 -2.91
N LEU A 378 10.91 -6.11 -2.37
CA LEU A 378 11.30 -4.91 -3.11
C LEU A 378 12.82 -4.79 -3.22
N MET A 379 13.27 -4.38 -4.40
CA MET A 379 14.68 -4.14 -4.70
C MET A 379 14.82 -3.09 -5.80
N ALA A 380 16.04 -2.58 -6.00
CA ALA A 380 16.36 -1.74 -7.14
C ALA A 380 17.14 -2.52 -8.20
N ASP A 381 16.77 -2.33 -9.46
CA ASP A 381 17.54 -2.77 -10.62
C ASP A 381 18.35 -1.59 -11.17
N THR A 382 19.58 -1.47 -10.69
CA THR A 382 20.48 -0.35 -11.04
C THR A 382 21.40 -0.66 -12.22
N ARG A 383 21.09 -1.68 -13.04
CA ARG A 383 21.91 -1.99 -14.21
C ARG A 383 21.95 -0.79 -15.16
N PRO A 384 23.13 -0.36 -15.64
CA PRO A 384 23.23 0.76 -16.58
C PRO A 384 22.41 0.48 -17.85
N PHE A 385 21.64 1.48 -18.31
CA PHE A 385 20.85 1.50 -19.56
C PHE A 385 19.68 0.50 -19.66
N GLU A 386 19.78 -0.68 -19.06
CA GLU A 386 18.76 -1.75 -19.11
C GLU A 386 18.00 -1.95 -17.80
N GLY A 387 18.47 -1.34 -16.71
CA GLY A 387 17.87 -1.50 -15.39
C GLY A 387 16.48 -0.86 -15.31
N VAL A 388 15.53 -1.59 -14.72
CA VAL A 388 14.18 -1.05 -14.49
C VAL A 388 14.12 -0.10 -13.28
N GLY A 389 15.25 0.24 -12.64
CA GLY A 389 15.32 1.20 -11.53
C GLY A 389 14.68 0.68 -10.23
N GLU A 390 14.11 1.58 -9.42
CA GLU A 390 13.47 1.25 -8.14
C GLU A 390 11.94 1.44 -8.14
N THR A 391 11.29 1.00 -7.07
CA THR A 391 9.85 1.26 -6.82
C THR A 391 9.60 2.76 -6.70
N ASP A 392 8.55 3.24 -7.37
CA ASP A 392 8.07 4.63 -7.31
C ASP A 392 6.67 4.68 -6.71
N LEU A 393 6.44 5.67 -5.84
CA LEU A 393 5.17 5.92 -5.16
C LEU A 393 4.67 7.32 -5.47
N ALA A 394 3.35 7.52 -5.56
CA ALA A 394 2.77 8.84 -5.84
C ALA A 394 2.37 9.57 -4.55
N ARG A 395 1.56 8.93 -3.72
CA ARG A 395 1.07 9.48 -2.46
C ARG A 395 0.70 8.35 -1.51
N GLY A 396 0.65 8.63 -0.21
CA GLY A 396 0.26 7.60 0.75
C GLY A 396 0.27 8.04 2.21
N ALA A 397 0.13 7.05 3.07
CA ALA A 397 0.32 7.15 4.52
C ALA A 397 1.42 6.20 4.96
N CYS A 398 2.27 6.64 5.88
CA CYS A 398 3.31 5.85 6.50
C CYS A 398 3.13 5.86 8.02
N TRP A 399 3.33 4.72 8.67
CA TRP A 399 3.50 4.64 10.12
C TRP A 399 4.94 4.24 10.39
N ILE A 400 5.66 5.02 11.18
CA ILE A 400 7.08 4.82 11.46
C ILE A 400 7.35 4.84 12.95
N GLY A 401 8.38 4.09 13.36
CA GLY A 401 8.76 3.96 14.76
C GLY A 401 10.23 3.60 14.90
N PRO A 402 11.00 4.30 15.75
CA PRO A 402 12.37 3.92 16.09
C PRO A 402 12.41 2.52 16.70
N ILE A 403 13.29 1.65 16.20
CA ILE A 403 13.53 0.33 16.80
C ILE A 403 14.43 0.53 18.02
N SER A 404 13.86 0.40 19.21
CA SER A 404 14.58 0.58 20.48
C SER A 404 15.54 -0.57 20.79
N GLN A 405 15.27 -1.76 20.25
CA GLN A 405 16.10 -2.94 20.42
C GLN A 405 15.96 -3.84 19.19
N LEU A 406 17.11 -4.17 18.58
CA LEU A 406 17.22 -5.15 17.50
C LEU A 406 18.01 -6.36 18.02
N THR A 407 17.37 -7.53 18.10
CA THR A 407 17.93 -8.74 18.72
C THR A 407 18.09 -9.88 17.73
N GLN A 408 19.02 -10.79 17.98
CA GLN A 408 19.05 -12.10 17.32
C GLN A 408 18.07 -13.02 18.07
N GLY A 409 17.15 -13.66 17.34
CA GLY A 409 16.12 -14.53 17.92
C GLY A 409 16.23 -16.01 17.56
#